data_AF-A0A1I4F4G2-F1
#
_entry.id   AF-A0A1I4F4G2-F1
#
_cell.length_a   1.000
_cell.length_b   1.000
_cell.length_c   1.000
_cell.angle_alpha   90.00
_cell.angle_beta   90.00
_cell.angle_gamma   90.00
#
_symmetry.space_group_name_H-M   'P 1'
#
loop_
_entity.id
_entity.type
_entity.pdbx_description
1 polymer ?
#
loop_
_entity_poly.entity_id
_entity_poly.type
_entity_poly.pdbx_seq_one_letter_code
_entity_poly.pdbx_strand_id
1 'polypeptide(L)' 'MQVVRRAARDLDIPIRILPVPTVREAAGLALSSRSRFLAPDERARAPLLHAALTRAAATIAAARLGGVRLLDNVAVS' A
#
# COMPACT_ATOMS: atom_id res chain seq x y z
N MET A 1 -8.21 5.42 5.14
CA MET A 1 -9.57 5.59 5.71
C MET A 1 -9.69 6.78 6.67
N GLN A 2 -8.89 7.85 6.52
CA GLN A 2 -8.92 8.96 7.48
C GLN A 2 -10.04 9.97 7.16
N VAL A 3 -10.24 10.30 5.88
CA VAL A 3 -11.28 11.26 5.46
C VAL A 3 -12.69 10.79 5.86
N VAL A 4 -13.04 9.54 5.59
CA VAL A 4 -14.37 8.99 5.93
C VAL A 4 -14.61 8.96 7.45
N ARG A 5 -13.59 8.60 8.23
CA ARG A 5 -13.67 8.66 9.71
C ARG A 5 -13.89 10.07 10.22
N ARG A 6 -13.21 11.04 9.62
CA ARG A 6 -13.38 12.44 9.97
C ARG A 6 -14.76 12.96 9.56
N ALA A 7 -15.22 12.65 8.34
CA ALA A 7 -16.55 13.02 7.88
C ALA A 7 -17.66 12.48 8.80
N ALA A 8 -17.59 11.21 9.21
CA ALA A 8 -18.58 10.64 10.11
C ALA A 8 -18.61 11.34 11.49
N ARG A 9 -17.44 11.74 12.00
CA ARG A 9 -17.33 12.50 13.25
C ARG A 9 -17.85 13.93 13.09
N ASP A 10 -17.35 14.65 12.09
CA ASP A 10 -17.60 16.09 11.93
C ASP A 10 -19.07 16.37 11.52
N LEU A 11 -19.78 15.36 11.01
CA LEU A 11 -21.19 15.44 10.62
C LEU A 11 -22.14 14.71 11.58
N ASP A 12 -21.66 14.29 12.75
CA ASP A 12 -22.45 13.54 13.76
C ASP A 12 -23.20 12.32 13.19
N ILE A 13 -22.59 11.61 12.23
CA ILE A 13 -23.18 10.42 11.62
C ILE A 13 -22.96 9.24 12.59
N PRO A 14 -24.02 8.63 13.17
CA PRO A 14 -23.90 7.67 14.27
C PRO A 14 -23.56 6.26 13.78
N ILE A 15 -22.42 6.12 13.08
CA ILE A 15 -21.95 4.84 12.52
C ILE A 15 -20.57 4.47 13.03
N ARG A 16 -20.32 3.16 13.17
CA ARG A 16 -19.01 2.60 13.49
C ARG A 16 -18.28 2.18 12.21
N ILE A 17 -17.15 2.83 11.92
CA ILE A 17 -16.32 2.47 10.76
C ILE A 17 -15.31 1.38 11.15
N LEU A 18 -15.51 0.18 10.60
CA LEU A 18 -14.62 -0.97 10.77
C LEU A 18 -13.55 -0.97 9.67
N PRO A 19 -12.25 -0.91 10.01
CA PRO A 19 -11.20 -1.06 9.01
C PRO A 19 -11.07 -2.55 8.64
N VAL A 20 -10.84 -2.82 7.36
CA VAL A 20 -10.53 -4.17 6.86
C VAL A 20 -9.15 -4.14 6.21
N PRO A 21 -8.30 -5.16 6.41
CA PRO A 21 -7.01 -5.26 5.73
C PRO A 21 -7.16 -5.23 4.20
N THR A 22 -6.15 -4.70 3.52
CA THR A 22 -6.09 -4.80 2.05
C THR A 22 -5.90 -6.25 1.63
N VAL A 23 -6.86 -6.80 0.88
CA VAL A 23 -6.77 -8.15 0.32
C VAL A 23 -5.90 -8.13 -0.93
N ARG A 24 -5.10 -9.17 -1.12
CA ARG A 24 -4.14 -9.32 -2.23
C ARG A 24 -4.31 -10.67 -2.92
N GLU A 25 -3.94 -10.73 -4.19
CA GLU A 25 -3.75 -11.99 -4.93
C GLU A 25 -2.51 -12.74 -4.42
N ALA A 26 -2.36 -14.02 -4.77
CA ALA A 26 -1.19 -14.82 -4.40
C ALA A 26 0.14 -14.17 -4.83
N ALA A 27 0.14 -13.45 -5.95
CA ALA A 27 1.31 -12.72 -6.45
C ALA A 27 1.58 -11.38 -5.70
N GLY A 28 0.79 -11.00 -4.69
CA GLY A 28 0.99 -9.78 -3.89
C GLY A 28 0.33 -8.51 -4.44
N LEU A 29 -0.30 -8.58 -5.61
CA LEU A 29 -1.10 -7.50 -6.20
C LEU A 29 -2.34 -7.24 -5.35
N ALA A 30 -2.61 -5.98 -5.00
CA ALA A 30 -3.83 -5.60 -4.30
C ALA A 30 -5.06 -5.83 -5.18
N LEU A 31 -6.10 -6.46 -4.62
CA LEU A 31 -7.35 -6.68 -5.35
C LEU A 31 -8.02 -5.34 -5.63
N SER A 32 -8.31 -5.10 -6.91
CA SER A 32 -8.95 -3.89 -7.41
C SER A 32 -9.69 -4.22 -8.69
N SER A 33 -10.91 -3.68 -8.86
CA SER A 33 -11.66 -3.82 -10.11
C SER A 33 -10.89 -3.26 -11.32
N ARG A 34 -9.96 -2.32 -11.08
CA ARG A 34 -9.10 -1.72 -12.12
C ARG A 34 -7.97 -2.65 -12.57
N SER A 35 -7.62 -3.67 -11.80
CA SER A 35 -6.60 -4.64 -12.20
C SER A 35 -6.98 -5.41 -13.46
N ARG A 36 -8.27 -5.37 -13.86
CA ARG A 36 -8.77 -5.92 -15.13
C ARG A 36 -8.23 -5.21 -16.38
N PHE A 37 -7.72 -3.99 -16.24
CA PHE A 37 -7.23 -3.18 -17.35
C PHE A 37 -5.74 -3.44 -17.64
N LEU A 38 -5.06 -4.19 -16.78
CA LEU A 38 -3.64 -4.51 -16.97
C LEU A 38 -3.50 -5.57 -18.06
N ALA A 39 -2.63 -5.31 -19.03
CA ALA A 39 -2.14 -6.33 -19.94
C ALA A 39 -1.35 -7.40 -19.15
N PRO A 40 -1.15 -8.62 -19.69
CA PRO A 40 -0.43 -9.69 -19.01
C PRO A 40 0.93 -9.25 -18.45
N ASP A 41 1.73 -8.51 -19.23
CA ASP A 41 3.05 -8.04 -18.82
C ASP A 41 3.00 -6.95 -17.74
N GLU A 42 1.95 -6.12 -17.73
CA GLU A 42 1.74 -5.13 -16.68
C GLU A 42 1.29 -5.81 -15.39
N ARG A 43 0.43 -6.82 -15.49
CA ARG A 43 -0.02 -7.62 -14.36
C ARG A 43 1.13 -8.39 -13.71
N ALA A 44 2.06 -8.91 -14.50
CA ALA A 44 3.27 -9.57 -14.01
C ALA A 44 4.17 -8.60 -13.21
N ARG A 45 4.24 -7.33 -13.62
CA ARG A 45 5.06 -6.29 -12.96
C ARG A 45 4.36 -5.58 -11.79
N ALA A 46 3.02 -5.56 -11.76
CA ALA A 46 2.24 -4.83 -10.77
C ALA A 46 2.58 -5.17 -9.28
N PRO A 47 2.93 -6.42 -8.92
CA PRO A 47 3.42 -6.75 -7.57
C PRO A 47 4.66 -5.97 -7.11
N LEU A 48 5.50 -5.47 -8.03
CA LEU A 48 6.73 -4.74 -7.69
C LEU A 48 6.45 -3.49 -6.84
N LEU A 49 5.28 -2.86 -7.02
CA LEU A 49 4.87 -1.73 -6.18
C LEU A 49 4.74 -2.15 -4.71
N HIS A 50 4.13 -3.30 -4.43
CA HIS A 50 3.99 -3.79 -3.06
C HIS A 50 5.37 -4.16 -2.47
N ALA A 51 6.23 -4.79 -3.26
CA ALA A 51 7.59 -5.11 -2.84
C ALA A 51 8.39 -3.84 -2.49
N ALA A 52 8.32 -2.80 -3.33
CA ALA A 52 8.97 -1.52 -3.10
C ALA A 52 8.47 -0.83 -1.82
N LEU A 53 7.14 -0.79 -1.61
CA LEU A 53 6.55 -0.24 -0.38
C LEU A 53 6.98 -1.01 0.88
N THR A 54 7.06 -2.34 0.79
CA THR A 54 7.47 -3.19 1.92
C THR A 54 8.95 -2.99 2.25
N ARG A 55 9.80 -2.92 1.22
CA ARG A 55 11.23 -2.59 1.38
C ARG A 55 11.40 -1.21 2.01
N ALA A 56 10.70 -0.19 1.52
CA ALA A 56 10.74 1.15 2.10
C ALA A 56 10.32 1.15 3.57
N ALA A 57 9.25 0.44 3.93
CA ALA A 57 8.79 0.31 5.31
C ALA A 57 9.85 -0.36 6.20
N ALA A 58 10.46 -1.45 5.73
CA ALA A 58 11.53 -2.14 6.45
C ALA A 58 12.76 -1.24 6.65
N THR A 59 13.19 -0.52 5.60
CA THR A 59 14.29 0.45 5.68
C THR A 59 13.98 1.56 6.67
N ILE A 60 12.77 2.11 6.66
CA ILE A 60 12.38 3.17 7.63
C ILE A 60 12.38 2.62 9.06
N ALA A 61 11.89 1.40 9.27
CA ALA A 61 11.89 0.76 10.58
C ALA A 61 13.33 0.53 11.09
N ALA A 62 14.23 0.05 10.22
CA ALA A 62 15.65 -0.11 10.53
C ALA A 62 16.35 1.25 10.71
N ALA A 63 16.03 2.26 9.91
CA ALA A 63 16.60 3.60 9.98
C ALA A 63 16.24 4.33 11.28
N ARG A 64 15.05 4.07 11.83
CA ARG A 64 14.67 4.51 13.19
C ARG A 64 15.53 3.88 14.28
N LEU A 65 16.18 2.74 13.99
CA LEU A 65 17.12 2.05 14.88
C LEU A 65 18.59 2.36 14.56
N GLY A 66 18.89 2.95 13.40
CA GLY A 66 20.21 3.45 12.99
C GLY A 66 20.14 4.15 11.64
N GLY A 67 20.38 5.47 11.59
CA GLY A 67 20.01 6.35 10.46
C GLY A 67 20.49 5.93 9.06
N VAL A 68 19.58 5.39 8.23
CA VAL A 68 19.81 5.07 6.81
C VAL A 68 18.94 5.95 5.90
N ARG A 69 19.52 6.45 4.79
CA ARG A 69 18.87 7.31 3.79
C ARG A 69 18.13 6.47 2.73
N LEU A 70 16.90 6.89 2.39
CA LEU A 70 15.94 6.12 1.56
C LEU A 70 16.23 6.12 0.05
N LEU A 71 17.10 7.01 -0.44
CA LEU A 71 17.17 7.36 -1.87
C LEU A 71 18.04 6.44 -2.73
N ASP A 72 18.77 5.49 -2.15
CA ASP A 72 19.81 4.73 -2.88
C ASP A 72 19.32 3.38 -3.45
N ASN A 73 18.05 2.99 -3.26
CA ASN A 73 17.65 1.58 -3.40
C ASN A 73 16.57 1.26 -4.46
N VAL A 74 16.27 2.21 -5.36
CA VAL A 74 15.41 1.95 -6.52
C VAL A 74 16.28 1.61 -7.74
N ALA A 75 16.99 0.49 -7.67
CA ALA A 75 17.45 -0.18 -8.88
C ALA A 75 16.23 -0.88 -9.50
N VAL A 76 15.63 -0.25 -10.51
CA VAL A 76 14.70 -0.94 -11.41
C VAL A 76 15.58 -1.75 -12.35
N SER A 77 15.63 -3.06 -12.13
CA SER A 77 16.15 -4.06 -13.09
C SER A 77 14.99 -4.78 -13.74
#